data_AF-A0AAE9F0L9-F1
#
_entry.id   AF-A0AAE9F0L9-F1
#
_cell.length_a   1.000
_cell.length_b   1.000
_cell.length_c   1.000
_cell.angle_alpha   90.00
_cell.angle_beta   90.00
_cell.angle_gamma   90.00
#
_symmetry.space_group_name_H-M   'P 1'
#
loop_
_entity.id
_entity.type
_entity.pdbx_description
1 polymer ?
#
loop_
_entity_poly.entity_id
_entity_poly.type
_entity_poly.pdbx_seq_one_letter_code
_entity_poly.pdbx_strand_id
1 'polypeptide(L)'
;MLVSSKDMVFSSKNVRKLVKRCIPNELIPVDWKCDQSDIRSNLESLLECSRGQLGMFESVTALFQALANFLTVPGCATMLQFDGIYATLPLIHTSIKGVEYIYKMDVLELISLAVPCPFEGWQAELVRLAVKSRLKGFEADWKSRIDSHCEMIKVDLAKLKTFAVNLHECAKALFKNTELCMPNLPDFSNVESTDGSYEMLKSFDEKYPIAKNKKFYTQMFSWVVTVFVGCNGGEFYVC
;
A
#
# COMPACT_ATOMS: atom_id res chain seq x y z
N MET A 1 10.25 4.70 -12.29
CA MET A 1 10.71 4.55 -10.89
C MET A 1 11.14 3.09 -10.76
N LEU A 2 12.41 2.81 -10.46
CA LEU A 2 12.86 1.43 -10.21
C LEU A 2 12.36 1.03 -8.83
N VAL A 3 11.50 0.02 -8.80
CA VAL A 3 10.85 -0.47 -7.60
C VAL A 3 11.85 -1.37 -6.89
N SER A 4 12.27 -1.01 -5.68
CA SER A 4 13.09 -1.91 -4.88
C SER A 4 12.22 -3.00 -4.28
N SER A 5 12.72 -4.23 -4.19
CA SER A 5 12.01 -5.30 -3.49
C SER A 5 11.79 -4.99 -2.01
N LYS A 6 12.60 -4.09 -1.43
CA LYS A 6 12.41 -3.58 -0.06
C LYS A 6 11.15 -2.71 0.09
N ASP A 7 10.65 -2.15 -1.02
CA ASP A 7 9.47 -1.30 -1.04
C ASP A 7 8.18 -2.13 -1.23
N MET A 8 8.30 -3.44 -1.51
CA MET A 8 7.19 -4.35 -1.78
C MET A 8 7.19 -5.52 -0.80
N VAL A 9 6.57 -5.32 0.36
CA VAL A 9 6.36 -6.40 1.33
C VAL A 9 5.08 -7.14 0.95
N PHE A 10 5.23 -8.33 0.37
CA PHE A 10 4.11 -9.21 0.03
C PHE A 10 4.05 -10.41 0.96
N SER A 11 2.84 -10.76 1.41
CA SER A 11 2.61 -12.09 1.96
C SER A 11 2.83 -13.14 0.87
N SER A 12 3.32 -14.32 1.24
CA SER A 12 3.54 -15.42 0.29
C SER A 12 2.24 -15.82 -0.43
N LYS A 13 1.08 -15.60 0.18
CA LYS A 13 -0.24 -15.75 -0.45
C LYS A 13 -0.46 -14.76 -1.60
N ASN A 14 -0.13 -13.48 -1.41
CA ASN A 14 -0.23 -12.45 -2.45
C ASN A 14 0.82 -12.65 -3.55
N VAL A 15 2.05 -13.05 -3.21
CA VAL A 15 3.06 -13.43 -4.21
C VAL A 15 2.55 -14.58 -5.09
N ARG A 16 1.96 -15.62 -4.49
CA ARG A 16 1.39 -16.75 -5.23
C ARG A 16 0.26 -16.32 -6.17
N LYS A 17 -0.64 -15.42 -5.73
CA LYS A 17 -1.71 -14.86 -6.56
C LYS A 17 -1.14 -14.09 -7.76
N LEU A 18 -0.11 -13.27 -7.53
CA LEU A 18 0.57 -12.50 -8.57
C LEU A 18 1.22 -13.41 -9.61
N VAL A 19 2.00 -14.41 -9.17
CA VAL A 19 2.66 -15.37 -10.05
C VAL A 19 1.64 -16.10 -10.93
N LYS A 20 0.56 -16.64 -10.33
CA LYS A 20 -0.50 -17.34 -11.08
C LYS A 20 -1.24 -16.47 -12.08
N ARG A 21 -1.20 -15.15 -11.91
CA ARG A 21 -1.85 -14.22 -12.84
C ARG A 21 -0.96 -13.87 -14.03
N CYS A 22 0.35 -13.79 -13.80
CA CYS A 22 1.34 -13.36 -14.78
C CYS A 22 1.98 -14.52 -15.53
N ILE A 23 2.01 -15.71 -14.93
CA ILE A 23 2.62 -16.92 -15.49
C ILE A 23 1.52 -17.96 -15.73
N PRO A 24 1.45 -18.56 -16.93
CA PRO A 24 0.55 -19.67 -17.21
C PRO A 24 0.72 -20.81 -16.18
N ASN A 25 -0.38 -21.39 -15.72
CA ASN A 25 -0.35 -22.42 -14.68
C ASN A 25 0.46 -23.65 -15.09
N GLU A 26 0.53 -23.94 -16.39
CA GLU A 26 1.27 -25.05 -16.98
C GLU A 26 2.79 -24.88 -16.83
N LEU A 27 3.27 -23.64 -16.63
CA LEU A 27 4.68 -23.32 -16.44
C LEU A 27 5.05 -23.15 -14.96
N ILE A 28 4.09 -23.27 -14.04
CA ILE A 28 4.32 -23.21 -12.60
C ILE A 28 4.51 -24.64 -12.09
N PRO A 29 5.68 -25.01 -11.55
CA PRO A 29 5.92 -26.35 -11.04
C PRO A 29 4.94 -26.71 -9.93
N VAL A 30 4.38 -27.93 -9.98
CA VAL A 30 3.38 -28.42 -9.02
C VAL A 30 3.95 -28.49 -7.60
N ASP A 31 5.26 -28.75 -7.50
CA ASP A 31 6.04 -28.84 -6.26
C ASP A 31 6.53 -27.48 -5.74
N TRP A 32 6.36 -26.40 -6.49
CA TRP A 32 6.79 -25.07 -6.05
C TRP A 32 5.97 -24.58 -4.86
N LYS A 33 6.69 -24.18 -3.80
CA LYS A 33 6.12 -23.59 -2.58
C LYS A 33 6.51 -22.13 -2.48
N CYS A 34 5.50 -21.28 -2.42
CA CYS A 34 5.66 -19.89 -2.05
C CYS A 34 5.39 -19.75 -0.54
N ASP A 35 6.43 -19.96 0.26
CA ASP A 35 6.40 -19.95 1.74
C ASP A 35 7.53 -19.13 2.38
N GLN A 36 8.41 -18.52 1.57
CA GLN A 36 9.47 -17.64 2.06
C GLN A 36 8.90 -16.27 2.44
N SER A 37 9.56 -15.58 3.36
CA SER A 37 9.17 -14.25 3.84
C SER A 37 9.48 -13.13 2.84
N ASP A 38 10.50 -13.30 2.01
CA ASP A 38 10.92 -12.35 0.98
C ASP A 38 10.43 -12.79 -0.41
N ILE A 39 9.98 -11.82 -1.22
CA ILE A 39 9.49 -12.10 -2.58
C ILE A 39 10.59 -12.62 -3.49
N ARG A 40 11.82 -12.09 -3.42
CA ARG A 40 12.91 -12.55 -4.30
C ARG A 40 13.27 -13.99 -4.01
N SER A 41 13.36 -14.38 -2.74
CA SER A 41 13.61 -15.79 -2.37
C SER A 41 12.53 -16.74 -2.89
N ASN A 42 11.25 -16.32 -2.88
CA ASN A 42 10.18 -17.10 -3.48
C ASN A 42 10.31 -17.22 -5.02
N LEU A 43 10.75 -16.15 -5.70
CA LEU A 43 10.94 -16.12 -7.15
C LEU A 43 12.21 -16.88 -7.60
N GLU A 44 13.27 -16.87 -6.78
CA GLU A 44 14.46 -17.71 -6.94
C GLU A 44 14.07 -19.18 -6.93
N SER A 45 13.37 -19.62 -5.88
CA SER A 45 12.86 -20.98 -5.80
C SER A 45 11.97 -21.35 -6.99
N LEU A 46 11.14 -20.43 -7.49
CA LEU A 46 10.31 -20.68 -8.67
C LEU A 46 11.15 -20.96 -9.92
N LEU A 47 12.17 -20.13 -10.18
CA LEU A 47 13.04 -20.31 -11.34
C LEU A 47 13.84 -21.62 -11.24
N GLU A 48 14.36 -21.96 -10.06
CA GLU A 48 15.06 -23.22 -9.81
C GLU A 48 14.14 -24.44 -10.04
N CYS A 49 12.94 -24.43 -9.45
CA CYS A 49 11.96 -25.51 -9.62
C CYS A 49 11.49 -25.64 -11.07
N SER A 50 11.44 -24.55 -11.84
CA SER A 50 10.99 -24.56 -13.23
C SER A 50 11.95 -25.25 -14.19
N ARG A 51 13.20 -25.53 -13.78
CA ARG A 51 14.23 -26.21 -14.60
C ARG A 51 14.36 -25.64 -16.02
N GLY A 52 14.23 -24.32 -16.16
CA GLY A 52 14.33 -23.60 -17.43
C GLY A 52 13.03 -23.49 -18.24
N GLN A 53 11.91 -24.05 -17.78
CA GLN A 53 10.60 -23.89 -18.45
C GLN A 53 10.11 -22.44 -18.45
N LEU A 54 10.56 -21.63 -17.48
CA LEU A 54 10.31 -20.18 -17.43
C LEU A 54 11.34 -19.37 -18.23
N GLY A 55 12.00 -19.97 -19.23
CA GLY A 55 13.11 -19.40 -20.01
C GLY A 55 12.84 -18.07 -20.74
N MET A 56 11.64 -17.49 -20.60
CA MET A 56 11.35 -16.09 -20.93
C MET A 56 11.95 -15.08 -19.93
N PHE A 57 12.36 -15.53 -18.73
CA PHE A 57 13.01 -14.70 -17.71
C PHE A 57 14.47 -15.12 -17.52
N GLU A 58 15.39 -14.24 -17.89
CA GLU A 58 16.84 -14.49 -17.82
C GLU A 58 17.40 -14.48 -16.38
N SER A 59 16.66 -13.88 -15.44
CA SER A 59 17.06 -13.78 -14.04
C SER A 59 15.86 -13.54 -13.14
N VAL A 60 16.07 -13.74 -11.83
CA VAL A 60 15.13 -13.37 -10.75
C VAL A 60 14.76 -11.90 -10.85
N THR A 61 15.72 -11.04 -11.17
CA THR A 61 15.48 -9.60 -11.34
C THR A 61 14.55 -9.33 -12.52
N ALA A 62 14.75 -10.02 -13.65
CA ALA A 62 13.87 -9.89 -14.81
C ALA A 62 12.45 -10.39 -14.51
N LEU A 63 12.32 -11.52 -13.82
CA LEU A 63 11.03 -12.05 -13.36
C LEU A 63 10.35 -11.08 -12.39
N PHE A 64 11.07 -10.60 -11.38
CA PHE A 64 10.55 -9.62 -10.43
C PHE A 64 10.09 -8.35 -11.14
N GLN A 65 10.86 -7.83 -12.10
CA GLN A 65 10.49 -6.64 -12.86
C GLN A 65 9.22 -6.87 -13.70
N ALA A 66 9.07 -8.04 -14.32
CA ALA A 66 7.86 -8.38 -15.08
C ALA A 66 6.63 -8.44 -14.17
N LEU A 67 6.76 -9.05 -12.99
CA LEU A 67 5.69 -9.06 -11.98
C LEU A 67 5.40 -7.65 -11.45
N ALA A 68 6.43 -6.84 -11.18
CA ALA A 68 6.29 -5.46 -10.73
C ALA A 68 5.58 -4.59 -11.77
N ASN A 69 5.84 -4.80 -13.05
CA ASN A 69 5.14 -4.12 -14.14
C ASN A 69 3.65 -4.47 -14.20
N PHE A 70 3.25 -5.68 -13.80
CA PHE A 70 1.83 -6.01 -13.70
C PHE A 70 1.15 -5.23 -12.57
N LEU A 71 1.90 -4.93 -11.50
CA LEU A 71 1.39 -4.22 -10.34
C LEU A 71 1.17 -2.71 -10.57
N THR A 72 1.69 -2.17 -11.68
CA THR A 72 1.40 -0.80 -12.12
C THR A 72 0.08 -0.69 -12.88
N VAL A 73 -0.60 -1.82 -13.17
CA VAL A 73 -1.93 -1.80 -13.78
C VAL A 73 -2.94 -1.29 -12.74
N PRO A 74 -3.75 -0.26 -13.08
CA PRO A 74 -4.77 0.28 -12.18
C PRO A 74 -5.74 -0.79 -11.69
N GLY A 75 -6.00 -0.80 -10.38
CA GLY A 75 -6.93 -1.77 -9.79
C GLY A 75 -6.40 -3.20 -9.72
N CYS A 76 -5.12 -3.46 -10.03
CA CYS A 76 -4.55 -4.82 -10.01
C CYS A 76 -4.75 -5.51 -8.65
N ALA A 77 -4.68 -4.76 -7.55
CA ALA A 77 -4.94 -5.22 -6.18
C ALA A 77 -6.32 -5.90 -6.05
N THR A 78 -7.33 -5.26 -6.63
CA THR A 78 -8.72 -5.74 -6.63
C THR A 78 -8.87 -6.92 -7.57
N MET A 79 -8.29 -6.85 -8.78
CA MET A 79 -8.32 -7.95 -9.74
C MET A 79 -7.67 -9.24 -9.22
N LEU A 80 -6.56 -9.11 -8.48
CA LEU A 80 -5.84 -10.22 -7.87
C LEU A 80 -6.47 -10.68 -6.55
N GLN A 81 -7.48 -9.94 -6.06
CA GLN A 81 -8.11 -10.16 -4.76
C GLN A 81 -7.06 -10.26 -3.64
N PHE A 82 -6.06 -9.38 -3.63
CA PHE A 82 -5.01 -9.45 -2.62
C PHE A 82 -5.58 -9.36 -1.21
N ASP A 83 -5.05 -10.21 -0.33
CA ASP A 83 -5.41 -10.16 1.07
C ASP A 83 -4.68 -9.00 1.73
N GLY A 84 -5.39 -8.24 2.56
CA GLY A 84 -4.86 -7.10 3.29
C GLY A 84 -4.83 -5.81 2.46
N ILE A 85 -3.96 -4.91 2.87
CA ILE A 85 -3.89 -3.54 2.39
C ILE A 85 -2.75 -3.44 1.38
N TYR A 86 -3.07 -3.36 0.09
CA TYR A 86 -2.08 -3.37 -0.98
C TYR A 86 -2.23 -2.20 -1.94
N ALA A 87 -1.13 -1.50 -2.22
CA ALA A 87 -1.07 -0.34 -3.10
C ALA A 87 -0.53 -0.71 -4.49
N THR A 88 -1.23 -0.28 -5.55
CA THR A 88 -0.60 -0.16 -6.87
C THR A 88 0.55 0.83 -6.76
N LEU A 89 1.61 0.62 -7.53
CA LEU A 89 2.68 1.61 -7.62
C LEU A 89 2.23 2.67 -8.63
N PRO A 90 1.88 3.90 -8.17
CA PRO A 90 1.35 4.91 -9.06
C PRO A 90 2.38 5.24 -10.14
N LEU A 91 1.96 5.13 -11.41
CA LEU A 91 2.82 5.45 -12.54
C LEU A 91 2.35 6.73 -13.21
N ILE A 92 3.31 7.61 -13.51
CA ILE A 92 3.06 8.78 -14.34
C ILE A 92 3.34 8.38 -15.78
N HIS A 93 2.36 8.62 -16.63
CA HIS A 93 2.41 8.34 -18.05
C HIS A 93 2.59 9.63 -18.85
N THR A 94 3.50 9.61 -19.81
CA THR A 94 3.72 10.74 -20.70
C THR A 94 3.07 10.45 -22.05
N SER A 95 2.17 11.33 -22.48
CA SER A 95 1.58 11.28 -23.82
C SER A 95 2.63 11.61 -24.90
N ILE A 96 2.30 11.30 -26.16
CA ILE A 96 3.14 11.64 -27.32
C ILE A 96 3.45 13.15 -27.38
N LYS A 97 2.55 13.99 -26.86
CA LYS A 97 2.72 15.46 -26.80
C LYS A 97 3.54 15.93 -25.59
N GLY A 98 4.14 15.03 -24.83
CA GLY A 98 4.91 15.36 -23.61
C GLY A 98 4.05 15.74 -22.40
N VAL A 99 2.72 15.58 -22.48
CA VAL A 99 1.82 15.89 -21.37
C VAL A 99 1.71 14.69 -20.43
N GLU A 100 1.79 14.94 -19.12
CA GLU A 100 1.81 13.94 -18.06
C GLU A 100 0.41 13.62 -17.54
N TYR A 101 0.17 12.34 -17.29
CA TYR A 101 -1.10 11.78 -16.83
C TYR A 101 -0.86 10.76 -15.72
N ILE A 102 -1.82 10.62 -14.82
CA ILE A 102 -1.89 9.52 -13.85
C ILE A 102 -3.28 8.91 -13.92
N TYR A 103 -3.42 7.62 -13.60
CA TYR A 103 -4.74 7.05 -13.40
C TYR A 103 -5.40 7.68 -12.17
N LYS A 104 -6.70 8.00 -12.27
CA LYS A 104 -7.45 8.59 -11.14
C LYS A 104 -7.39 7.73 -9.88
N MET A 105 -7.35 6.40 -10.05
CA MET A 105 -7.23 5.45 -8.94
C MET A 105 -5.86 5.51 -8.25
N ASP A 106 -4.80 5.84 -8.98
CA ASP A 106 -3.42 5.88 -8.47
C ASP A 106 -3.12 7.18 -7.70
N VAL A 107 -3.98 8.21 -7.81
CA VAL A 107 -3.86 9.45 -7.03
C VAL A 107 -3.96 9.16 -5.52
N LEU A 108 -4.90 8.30 -5.13
CA LEU A 108 -5.07 7.91 -3.74
C LEU A 108 -3.84 7.17 -3.20
N GLU A 109 -3.22 6.32 -4.01
CA GLU A 109 -1.99 5.64 -3.61
C GLU A 109 -0.80 6.59 -3.50
N LEU A 110 -0.75 7.63 -4.34
CA LEU A 110 0.27 8.67 -4.20
C LEU A 110 0.09 9.48 -2.92
N ILE A 111 -1.14 9.76 -2.49
CA ILE A 111 -1.43 10.37 -1.19
C ILE A 111 -1.01 9.43 -0.06
N SER A 112 -1.34 8.13 -0.14
CA SER A 112 -0.90 7.12 0.84
C SER A 112 0.62 7.10 1.01
N LEU A 113 1.37 7.17 -0.10
CA LEU A 113 2.84 7.16 -0.10
C LEU A 113 3.45 8.47 0.41
N ALA A 114 2.76 9.59 0.23
CA ALA A 114 3.23 10.91 0.65
C ALA A 114 3.09 11.17 2.16
N VAL A 115 2.32 10.34 2.89
CA VAL A 115 2.19 10.42 4.34
C VAL A 115 3.35 9.65 5.00
N PRO A 116 4.39 10.33 5.55
CA PRO A 116 5.52 9.63 6.14
C PRO A 116 5.10 8.89 7.41
N CYS A 117 5.49 7.62 7.54
CA CYS A 117 5.32 6.90 8.81
C CYS A 117 6.55 7.15 9.71
N PRO A 118 6.41 7.84 10.86
CA PRO A 118 7.54 8.14 11.75
C PRO A 118 7.93 6.97 12.66
N PHE A 119 7.21 5.84 12.57
CA PHE A 119 7.43 4.64 13.37
C PHE A 119 8.26 3.59 12.61
N GLU A 120 8.83 2.65 13.35
CA GLU A 120 9.64 1.54 12.81
C GLU A 120 9.08 0.16 13.20
N GLY A 121 9.52 -0.89 12.51
CA GLY A 121 9.11 -2.27 12.80
C GLY A 121 7.58 -2.49 12.73
N TRP A 122 7.05 -3.25 13.69
CA TRP A 122 5.62 -3.58 13.76
C TRP A 122 4.71 -2.36 13.93
N GLN A 123 5.22 -1.29 14.54
CA GLN A 123 4.48 -0.05 14.71
C GLN A 123 4.25 0.64 13.36
N ALA A 124 5.28 0.62 12.50
CA ALA A 124 5.18 1.14 11.14
C ALA A 124 4.15 0.38 10.31
N GLU A 125 4.10 -0.94 10.48
CA GLU A 125 3.12 -1.79 9.81
C GLU A 125 1.70 -1.41 10.21
N LEU A 126 1.40 -1.38 11.52
CA LEU A 126 0.07 -1.01 12.03
C LEU A 126 -0.35 0.39 11.58
N VAL A 127 0.55 1.38 11.62
CA VAL A 127 0.26 2.76 11.22
C VAL A 127 -0.05 2.85 9.73
N ARG A 128 0.74 2.22 8.85
CA ARG A 128 0.45 2.19 7.40
C ARG A 128 -0.92 1.56 7.11
N LEU A 129 -1.23 0.47 7.82
CA LEU A 129 -2.53 -0.19 7.68
C LEU A 129 -3.68 0.71 8.15
N ALA A 130 -3.52 1.40 9.27
CA ALA A 130 -4.52 2.34 9.79
C ALA A 130 -4.72 3.55 8.87
N VAL A 131 -3.63 4.13 8.33
CA VAL A 131 -3.67 5.22 7.35
C VAL A 131 -4.46 4.80 6.12
N LYS A 132 -4.18 3.61 5.59
CA LYS A 132 -4.89 3.13 4.42
C LYS A 132 -6.35 2.76 4.71
N SER A 133 -6.66 2.23 5.89
CA SER A 133 -8.06 2.02 6.29
C SER A 133 -8.86 3.34 6.28
N ARG A 134 -8.25 4.44 6.73
CA ARG A 134 -8.86 5.77 6.64
C ARG A 134 -9.04 6.23 5.20
N LEU A 135 -8.04 6.00 4.34
CA LEU A 135 -8.12 6.33 2.92
C LEU A 135 -9.17 5.49 2.18
N LYS A 136 -9.52 4.28 2.62
CA LYS A 136 -10.62 3.49 2.02
C LYS A 136 -11.97 4.21 2.03
N GLY A 137 -12.24 5.03 3.06
CA GLY A 137 -13.47 5.84 3.12
C GLY A 137 -13.52 6.87 1.99
N PHE A 138 -12.40 7.55 1.75
CA PHE A 138 -12.22 8.43 0.60
C PHE A 138 -12.25 7.65 -0.72
N GLU A 139 -11.63 6.48 -0.77
CA GLU A 139 -11.59 5.61 -1.94
C GLU A 139 -12.99 5.17 -2.38
N ALA A 140 -13.92 4.90 -1.46
CA ALA A 140 -15.28 4.50 -1.80
C ALA A 140 -16.07 5.64 -2.48
N ASP A 141 -16.02 6.85 -1.92
CA ASP A 141 -16.62 8.04 -2.51
C ASP A 141 -15.94 8.40 -3.85
N TRP A 142 -14.61 8.34 -3.90
CA TRP A 142 -13.83 8.60 -5.12
C TRP A 142 -14.14 7.59 -6.23
N LYS A 143 -14.20 6.29 -5.92
CA LYS A 143 -14.59 5.23 -6.86
C LYS A 143 -15.99 5.44 -7.42
N SER A 144 -16.94 5.94 -6.62
CA SER A 144 -18.30 6.21 -7.09
C SER A 144 -18.38 7.30 -8.16
N ARG A 145 -17.33 8.14 -8.27
CA ARG A 145 -17.21 9.24 -9.22
C ARG A 145 -16.34 8.91 -10.43
N ILE A 146 -15.87 7.67 -10.56
CA ILE A 146 -15.01 7.21 -11.65
C ILE A 146 -15.83 6.30 -12.57
N ASP A 147 -15.90 6.66 -13.85
CA ASP A 147 -16.62 5.88 -14.86
C ASP A 147 -15.85 4.60 -15.26
N SER A 148 -14.52 4.58 -15.08
CA SER A 148 -13.65 3.45 -15.43
C SER A 148 -12.36 3.41 -14.61
N HIS A 149 -11.93 2.20 -14.20
CA HIS A 149 -10.64 1.99 -13.53
C HIS A 149 -9.43 2.44 -14.35
N CYS A 150 -9.59 2.63 -15.67
CA CYS A 150 -8.55 3.08 -16.58
C CYS A 150 -8.64 4.58 -16.92
N GLU A 151 -9.48 5.36 -16.22
CA GLU A 151 -9.56 6.80 -16.47
C GLU A 151 -8.31 7.51 -15.96
N MET A 152 -7.73 8.37 -16.81
CA MET A 152 -6.53 9.14 -16.51
C MET A 152 -6.84 10.63 -16.43
N ILE A 153 -6.19 11.32 -15.50
CA ILE A 153 -6.23 12.77 -15.38
C ILE A 153 -4.88 13.35 -15.75
N LYS A 154 -4.91 14.53 -16.39
CA LYS A 154 -3.72 15.33 -16.61
C LYS A 154 -3.19 15.78 -15.27
N VAL A 155 -1.90 15.62 -15.03
CA VAL A 155 -1.25 16.07 -13.79
C VAL A 155 -0.17 17.09 -14.07
N ASP A 156 -0.03 18.02 -13.13
CA ASP A 156 1.13 18.89 -13.01
C ASP A 156 2.06 18.27 -11.97
N LEU A 157 3.13 17.61 -12.42
CA LEU A 157 4.06 16.94 -11.51
C LEU A 157 4.76 17.89 -10.55
N ALA A 158 4.97 19.15 -10.93
CA ALA A 158 5.57 20.11 -10.02
C ALA A 158 4.63 20.35 -8.85
N LYS A 159 3.34 20.59 -9.11
CA LYS A 159 2.32 20.74 -8.06
C LYS A 159 2.17 19.48 -7.22
N LEU A 160 2.16 18.30 -7.84
CA LEU A 160 2.01 17.03 -7.13
C LEU A 160 3.19 16.77 -6.18
N LYS A 161 4.42 17.04 -6.65
CA LYS A 161 5.63 16.96 -5.82
C LYS A 161 5.59 17.97 -4.68
N THR A 162 5.20 19.22 -4.95
CA THR A 162 5.04 20.25 -3.91
C THR A 162 4.01 19.84 -2.88
N PHE A 163 2.86 19.29 -3.30
CA PHE A 163 1.85 18.76 -2.40
C PHE A 163 2.41 17.64 -1.51
N ALA A 164 3.09 16.66 -2.10
CA ALA A 164 3.69 15.57 -1.35
C ALA A 164 4.74 16.06 -0.34
N VAL A 165 5.59 17.02 -0.71
CA VAL A 165 6.57 17.64 0.20
C VAL A 165 5.88 18.40 1.33
N ASN A 166 4.83 19.17 1.03
CA ASN A 166 4.08 19.90 2.05
C ASN A 166 3.39 18.95 3.03
N LEU A 167 2.76 17.89 2.52
CA LEU A 167 2.14 16.87 3.35
C LEU A 167 3.16 16.18 4.26
N HIS A 168 4.35 15.87 3.71
CA HIS A 168 5.46 15.29 4.45
C HIS A 168 5.96 16.19 5.59
N GLU A 169 6.16 17.48 5.31
CA GLU A 169 6.60 18.44 6.33
C GLU A 169 5.50 18.72 7.37
N CYS A 170 4.24 18.79 6.97
CA CYS A 170 3.11 18.86 7.90
C CYS A 170 3.06 17.63 8.81
N ALA A 171 3.16 16.41 8.26
CA ALA A 171 3.13 15.18 9.05
C ALA A 171 4.32 15.07 10.02
N LYS A 172 5.52 15.53 9.63
CA LYS A 172 6.68 15.65 10.52
C LYS A 172 6.48 16.69 11.62
N ALA A 173 5.97 17.87 11.27
CA ALA A 173 5.74 18.95 12.23
C ALA A 173 4.70 18.51 13.26
N LEU A 174 3.65 17.84 12.82
CA LEU A 174 2.68 17.19 13.69
C LEU A 174 3.40 16.20 14.61
N PHE A 175 4.15 15.22 14.08
CA PHE A 175 4.88 14.25 14.92
C PHE A 175 5.82 14.89 15.97
N LYS A 176 6.46 16.02 15.66
CA LYS A 176 7.33 16.73 16.60
C LYS A 176 6.57 17.51 17.67
N ASN A 177 5.42 18.08 17.31
CA ASN A 177 4.59 18.90 18.20
C ASN A 177 3.59 18.08 19.01
N THR A 178 3.55 16.76 18.79
CA THR A 178 2.61 15.87 19.44
C THR A 178 3.02 15.51 20.86
N GLU A 179 2.98 16.51 21.75
CA GLU A 179 2.41 16.33 23.10
C GLU A 179 0.88 16.15 22.94
N LEU A 180 0.45 15.04 22.33
CA LEU A 180 -0.98 14.88 21.98
C LEU A 180 -1.82 14.70 23.23
N CYS A 181 -2.83 15.56 23.37
CA CYS A 181 -4.05 15.30 24.12
C CYS A 181 -4.45 13.84 23.87
N MET A 182 -4.38 13.01 24.91
CA MET A 182 -4.63 11.58 24.81
C MET A 182 -6.11 11.37 24.47
N PRO A 183 -6.46 10.90 23.26
CA PRO A 183 -7.79 10.35 23.10
C PRO A 183 -7.86 9.12 24.00
N ASN A 184 -8.97 8.96 24.74
CA ASN A 184 -9.26 7.67 25.36
C ASN A 184 -9.25 6.64 24.23
N LEU A 185 -8.40 5.62 24.37
CA LEU A 185 -8.45 4.46 23.46
C LEU A 185 -9.90 3.98 23.46
N PRO A 186 -10.54 3.85 22.28
CA PRO A 186 -11.88 3.29 22.18
C PRO A 186 -11.90 1.95 22.92
N ASP A 187 -12.96 1.69 23.69
CA ASP A 187 -13.18 0.35 24.22
C ASP A 187 -13.51 -0.57 23.04
N PHE A 188 -12.51 -1.33 22.61
CA PHE A 188 -12.63 -2.21 21.44
C PHE A 188 -13.43 -3.48 21.74
N SER A 189 -13.92 -3.68 22.98
CA SER A 189 -14.66 -4.90 23.36
C SER A 189 -15.95 -5.13 22.58
N ASN A 190 -16.54 -4.09 21.96
CA ASN A 190 -17.88 -4.15 21.35
C ASN A 190 -17.98 -3.54 19.93
N VAL A 191 -16.88 -3.36 19.20
CA VAL A 191 -16.92 -2.75 17.86
C VAL A 191 -16.97 -3.83 16.77
N GLU A 192 -18.14 -4.08 16.19
CA GLU A 192 -18.25 -4.74 14.89
C GLU A 192 -17.76 -3.76 13.82
N SER A 193 -16.53 -3.95 13.31
CA SER A 193 -16.04 -3.15 12.19
C SER A 193 -16.48 -3.77 10.87
N THR A 194 -17.15 -2.98 10.03
CA THR A 194 -17.54 -3.38 8.68
C THR A 194 -16.37 -3.30 7.67
N ASP A 195 -15.19 -2.82 8.07
CA ASP A 195 -14.07 -2.49 7.18
C ASP A 195 -12.78 -3.32 7.40
N GLY A 196 -12.80 -4.26 8.35
CA GLY A 196 -11.66 -5.13 8.68
C GLY A 196 -10.63 -4.52 9.63
N SER A 197 -10.86 -3.29 10.11
CA SER A 197 -9.93 -2.56 10.99
C SER A 197 -9.83 -3.19 12.38
N TYR A 198 -10.91 -3.81 12.86
CA TYR A 198 -10.94 -4.49 14.15
C TYR A 198 -10.16 -5.81 14.12
N GLU A 199 -10.33 -6.63 13.08
CA GLU A 199 -9.59 -7.88 12.88
C GLU A 199 -8.08 -7.62 12.76
N MET A 200 -7.72 -6.54 12.06
CA MET A 200 -6.35 -6.07 11.97
C MET A 200 -5.81 -5.74 13.38
N LEU A 201 -6.47 -4.86 14.12
CA LEU A 201 -6.03 -4.48 15.46
C LEU A 201 -5.90 -5.69 16.39
N LYS A 202 -6.85 -6.61 16.34
CA LYS A 202 -6.83 -7.86 17.11
C LYS A 202 -5.60 -8.71 16.80
N SER A 203 -5.25 -8.87 15.51
CA SER A 203 -4.06 -9.63 15.10
C SER A 203 -2.75 -9.00 15.60
N PHE A 204 -2.72 -7.67 15.76
CA PHE A 204 -1.59 -6.96 16.38
C PHE A 204 -1.61 -7.08 17.89
N ASP A 205 -2.78 -7.03 18.55
CA ASP A 205 -2.90 -7.21 20.00
C ASP A 205 -2.45 -8.62 20.45
N GLU A 206 -2.78 -9.65 19.67
CA GLU A 206 -2.33 -11.03 19.90
C GLU A 206 -0.79 -11.16 19.91
N LYS A 207 -0.10 -10.43 19.02
CA LYS A 207 1.38 -10.45 18.91
C LYS A 207 2.06 -9.41 19.81
N TYR A 208 1.44 -8.25 19.96
CA TYR A 208 1.94 -7.06 20.64
C TYR A 208 0.83 -6.50 21.54
N PRO A 209 0.64 -7.07 22.74
CA PRO A 209 -0.51 -6.74 23.58
C PRO A 209 -0.60 -5.25 23.92
N ILE A 210 -1.77 -4.66 23.72
CA ILE A 210 -2.10 -3.25 23.99
C ILE A 210 -1.87 -2.94 25.48
N ALA A 211 -2.23 -3.86 26.37
CA ALA A 211 -2.00 -3.70 27.81
C ALA A 211 -0.52 -3.45 28.16
N LYS A 212 0.41 -4.05 27.40
CA LYS A 212 1.86 -3.90 27.58
C LYS A 212 2.45 -2.74 26.77
N ASN A 213 1.80 -2.34 25.69
CA ASN A 213 2.30 -1.37 24.71
C ASN A 213 1.43 -0.10 24.62
N LYS A 214 0.63 0.20 25.66
CA LYS A 214 -0.39 1.26 25.66
C LYS A 214 0.13 2.60 25.13
N LYS A 215 1.32 3.02 25.59
CA LYS A 215 1.96 4.27 25.14
C LYS A 215 2.20 4.30 23.63
N PHE A 216 2.68 3.20 23.04
CA PHE A 216 2.93 3.11 21.61
C PHE A 216 1.63 3.13 20.81
N TYR A 217 0.61 2.35 21.22
CA TYR A 217 -0.71 2.37 20.57
C TYR A 217 -1.34 3.76 20.62
N THR A 218 -1.30 4.44 21.77
CA THR A 218 -1.80 5.81 21.89
C THR A 218 -1.05 6.77 20.96
N GLN A 219 0.28 6.70 20.89
CA GLN A 219 1.07 7.56 20.00
C GLN A 219 0.74 7.31 18.52
N MET A 220 0.66 6.04 18.11
CA MET A 220 0.32 5.65 16.74
C MET A 220 -1.06 6.15 16.32
N PHE A 221 -2.10 5.85 17.11
CA PHE A 221 -3.46 6.27 16.77
C PHE A 221 -3.63 7.78 16.79
N SER A 222 -3.03 8.45 17.77
CA SER A 222 -3.13 9.90 17.87
C SER A 222 -2.42 10.57 16.68
N TRP A 223 -1.27 10.06 16.25
CA TRP A 223 -0.59 10.52 15.03
C TRP A 223 -1.47 10.30 13.79
N VAL A 224 -2.05 9.11 13.60
CA VAL A 224 -2.95 8.82 12.47
C VAL A 224 -4.13 9.79 12.46
N VAL A 225 -4.83 9.96 13.58
CA VAL A 225 -5.96 10.90 13.67
C VAL A 225 -5.53 12.32 13.32
N THR A 226 -4.39 12.77 13.83
CA THR A 226 -3.90 14.14 13.62
C THR A 226 -3.55 14.42 12.16
N VAL A 227 -2.90 13.47 11.48
CA VAL A 227 -2.59 13.60 10.05
C VAL A 227 -3.87 13.74 9.22
N PHE A 228 -4.91 12.95 9.50
CA PHE A 228 -6.16 13.02 8.73
C PHE A 228 -7.08 14.18 9.13
N VAL A 229 -7.10 14.59 10.40
CA VAL A 229 -7.86 15.77 10.86
C VAL A 229 -7.22 17.06 10.35
N GLY A 230 -5.89 17.16 10.36
CA GLY A 230 -5.17 18.29 9.78
C GLY A 230 -5.36 18.40 8.26
N CYS A 231 -5.59 17.28 7.57
CA CYS A 231 -5.91 17.27 6.14
C CYS A 231 -7.36 17.63 5.82
N ASN A 232 -8.33 17.41 6.73
CA ASN A 232 -9.74 17.74 6.51
C ASN A 232 -10.06 19.25 6.57
N GLY A 233 -9.11 20.09 7.00
CA GLY A 233 -9.26 21.55 6.97
C GLY A 233 -9.00 22.18 5.60
N GLY A 234 -8.51 21.40 4.63
CA GLY A 234 -8.41 21.79 3.24
C GLY A 234 -9.25 20.82 2.42
N GLU A 235 -10.36 21.30 1.86
CA GLU A 235 -11.10 20.58 0.85
C GLU A 235 -10.11 20.04 -0.19
N PHE A 236 -10.06 18.71 -0.37
CA PHE A 236 -9.31 18.06 -1.44
C PHE A 236 -9.99 18.37 -2.80
N TYR A 237 -10.04 19.65 -3.19
CA TYR A 237 -10.26 20.06 -4.56
C TYR A 237 -8.93 19.91 -5.31
N VAL A 238 -8.58 18.67 -5.62
CA VAL A 238 -7.65 18.41 -6.72
C VAL A 238 -8.53 18.20 -7.95
N CYS A 239 -8.53 19.21 -8.82
CA CYS A 239 -9.27 19.29 -10.08
C CYS A 239 -9.17 18.04 -10.96
#